data_AF-A0AAW2TMX1-F1
#
_entry.id   AF-A0AAW2TMX1-F1
#
_cell.length_a   1.000
_cell.length_b   1.000
_cell.length_c   1.000
_cell.angle_alpha   90.00
_cell.angle_beta   90.00
_cell.angle_gamma   90.00
#
_symmetry.space_group_name_H-M   'P 1'
#
loop_
_entity.id
_entity.type
_entity.pdbx_description
1 polymer ?
#
loop_
_entity_poly.entity_id
_entity_poly.type
_entity_poly.pdbx_seq_one_letter_code
_entity_poly.pdbx_strand_id
1 'polypeptide(L)'
;MVTYWGIEANPLKIKAILDMKAPACVNEVQKLTGRIAALSRFISKSAEKSLPFFKTLRKTKTFKWDASCQRAFEELKDYLVGLPLLVKPSPGDTLYLYLSATLQAVSSVLIREEERK
;
A
#
# COMPACT_ATOMS: atom_id res chain seq x y z
N MET A 1 0.32 14.31 4.51
CA MET A 1 0.66 15.69 4.91
C MET A 1 1.59 15.60 6.11
N VAL A 2 2.47 16.58 6.33
CA VAL A 2 3.32 16.58 7.54
C VAL A 2 2.59 17.42 8.59
N THR A 3 2.33 16.81 9.74
CA THR A 3 1.70 17.43 10.91
C THR A 3 2.69 17.44 12.07
N TYR A 4 2.36 18.12 13.15
CA TYR A 4 3.15 18.06 14.39
C TYR A 4 3.26 16.63 14.94
N TRP A 5 2.19 15.85 14.81
CA TRP A 5 2.08 14.49 15.34
C TRP A 5 2.72 13.43 14.44
N GLY A 6 2.94 13.73 13.15
CA GLY A 6 3.50 12.78 12.21
C GLY A 6 3.19 13.08 10.75
N ILE A 7 3.37 12.08 9.90
CA ILE A 7 3.12 12.11 8.46
C ILE A 7 1.86 11.30 8.18
N GLU A 8 0.86 11.98 7.63
CA GLU A 8 -0.38 11.37 7.18
C GLU A 8 -0.31 11.00 5.70
N ALA A 9 -1.03 9.96 5.31
CA ALA A 9 -1.30 9.71 3.90
C ALA A 9 -2.11 10.86 3.31
N ASN A 10 -1.87 11.22 2.06
CA ASN A 10 -2.60 12.32 1.43
C ASN A 10 -4.07 11.89 1.20
N PRO A 11 -5.06 12.58 1.79
CA PRO A 11 -6.48 12.21 1.67
C PRO A 11 -6.96 12.16 0.21
N LEU A 12 -6.44 13.02 -0.67
CA LEU A 12 -6.80 13.01 -2.09
C LEU A 12 -6.30 11.74 -2.80
N LYS A 13 -5.12 11.24 -2.41
CA LYS A 13 -4.57 9.99 -2.98
C LYS A 13 -5.33 8.77 -2.47
N ILE A 14 -5.73 8.77 -1.21
CA ILE A 14 -6.61 7.74 -0.63
C ILE A 14 -7.95 7.74 -1.35
N LYS A 15 -8.61 8.90 -1.39
CA LYS A 15 -9.91 9.08 -2.03
C LYS A 15 -9.90 8.64 -3.49
N ALA A 16 -8.82 8.93 -4.22
CA ALA A 16 -8.67 8.47 -5.60
C ALA A 16 -8.74 6.94 -5.75
N ILE A 17 -8.28 6.16 -4.76
CA ILE A 17 -8.42 4.69 -4.76
C ILE A 17 -9.80 4.26 -4.27
N LEU A 18 -10.33 4.88 -3.21
CA LEU A 18 -11.64 4.56 -2.65
C LEU A 18 -12.77 4.76 -3.68
N ASP A 19 -12.74 5.88 -4.42
CA ASP A 19 -13.73 6.24 -5.43
C ASP A 19 -13.53 5.47 -6.75
N MET A 20 -12.43 4.72 -6.89
CA MET A 20 -12.13 4.00 -8.12
C MET A 20 -13.06 2.79 -8.27
N LYS A 21 -13.66 2.61 -9.44
CA LYS A 21 -14.35 1.36 -9.81
C LYS A 21 -13.35 0.23 -10.03
N ALA A 22 -13.81 -1.02 -9.98
CA ALA A 22 -12.97 -2.17 -10.31
C ALA A 22 -12.35 -1.98 -11.72
N PRO A 23 -11.02 -2.12 -11.88
CA PRO A 23 -10.36 -1.97 -13.17
C PRO A 23 -10.93 -2.89 -14.25
N ALA A 24 -11.28 -2.32 -15.39
CA ALA A 24 -11.83 -3.04 -16.55
C ALA A 24 -10.79 -3.30 -17.65
N CYS A 25 -9.59 -2.70 -17.54
CA CYS A 25 -8.52 -2.90 -18.52
C CYS A 25 -7.12 -2.77 -17.90
N VAL A 26 -6.10 -3.19 -18.64
CA VAL A 26 -4.68 -3.13 -18.22
C VAL A 26 -4.26 -1.71 -17.83
N ASN A 27 -4.68 -0.70 -18.58
CA ASN A 27 -4.34 0.70 -18.30
C ASN A 27 -4.91 1.17 -16.94
N GLU A 28 -6.10 0.70 -16.57
CA GLU A 28 -6.68 1.01 -15.26
C GLU A 28 -5.96 0.28 -14.13
N VAL A 29 -5.51 -0.96 -14.36
CA VAL A 29 -4.67 -1.67 -13.37
C VAL A 29 -3.33 -0.95 -13.19
N GLN A 30 -2.72 -0.43 -14.26
CA GLN A 30 -1.51 0.39 -14.15
C GLN A 30 -1.74 1.69 -13.37
N LYS A 31 -2.90 2.34 -13.57
CA LYS A 31 -3.30 3.50 -12.76
C LYS A 31 -3.45 3.13 -11.28
N LEU A 32 -4.07 1.98 -10.99
CA LEU A 32 -4.21 1.47 -9.62
C LEU A 32 -2.83 1.21 -8.99
N THR A 33 -1.94 0.49 -9.66
CA THR A 33 -0.60 0.19 -9.12
C THR A 33 0.23 1.45 -8.93
N GLY A 34 0.12 2.43 -9.82
CA GLY A 34 0.74 3.75 -9.64
C GLY A 34 0.21 4.51 -8.41
N ARG A 35 -1.10 4.47 -8.16
CA ARG A 35 -1.70 5.07 -6.96
C ARG A 35 -1.26 4.36 -5.68
N ILE A 36 -1.17 3.03 -5.69
CA ILE A 36 -0.65 2.23 -4.58
C ILE A 36 0.81 2.58 -4.30
N ALA A 37 1.64 2.68 -5.34
CA ALA A 37 3.05 3.04 -5.21
C ALA A 37 3.23 4.42 -4.55
N ALA A 38 2.35 5.38 -4.86
CA ALA A 38 2.35 6.70 -4.24
C ALA A 38 2.00 6.69 -2.74
N LEU A 39 1.42 5.60 -2.24
CA LEU A 39 1.04 5.36 -0.84
C LEU A 39 1.85 4.23 -0.19
N SER A 40 2.87 3.68 -0.86
CA SER A 40 3.57 2.45 -0.45
C SER A 40 4.11 2.49 0.98
N ARG A 41 4.58 3.66 1.44
CA ARG A 41 5.08 3.86 2.81
C ARG A 41 4.04 3.66 3.91
N PHE A 42 2.76 3.77 3.59
CA PHE A 42 1.64 3.60 4.53
C PHE A 42 1.01 2.21 4.46
N ILE A 43 1.31 1.45 3.40
CA ILE A 43 0.69 0.16 3.15
C ILE A 43 1.66 -0.95 3.54
N SER A 44 1.40 -1.54 4.71
CA SER A 44 2.17 -2.71 5.15
C SER A 44 2.03 -3.85 4.15
N LYS A 45 3.16 -4.48 3.82
CA LYS A 45 3.25 -5.58 2.86
C LYS A 45 2.60 -5.26 1.51
N SER A 46 2.74 -4.02 1.04
CA SER A 46 2.10 -3.53 -0.19
C SER A 46 2.38 -4.38 -1.43
N ALA A 47 3.61 -4.88 -1.57
CA ALA A 47 4.01 -5.75 -2.68
C ALA A 47 3.20 -7.05 -2.68
N GLU A 48 3.04 -7.69 -1.53
CA GLU A 48 2.28 -8.93 -1.35
C GLU A 48 0.79 -8.71 -1.63
N LYS A 49 0.20 -7.66 -1.05
CA LYS A 49 -1.19 -7.27 -1.28
C LYS A 49 -1.50 -6.94 -2.74
N SER A 50 -0.48 -6.48 -3.49
CA SER A 50 -0.62 -6.11 -4.91
C SER A 50 -0.33 -7.26 -5.89
N LEU A 51 0.03 -8.45 -5.39
CA LEU A 51 0.36 -9.62 -6.24
C LEU A 51 -0.74 -9.98 -7.25
N PRO A 52 -2.05 -9.97 -6.89
CA PRO A 52 -3.11 -10.24 -7.85
C PRO A 52 -3.09 -9.26 -9.03
N PHE A 53 -2.87 -7.97 -8.76
CA PHE A 53 -2.82 -6.93 -9.79
C PHE A 53 -1.61 -7.14 -10.72
N PHE A 54 -0.45 -7.47 -10.16
CA PHE A 54 0.75 -7.74 -10.97
C PHE A 54 0.61 -8.98 -11.85
N LYS A 55 -0.10 -10.02 -11.39
CA LYS A 55 -0.40 -11.21 -12.21
C LYS A 55 -1.25 -10.82 -13.43
N THR A 56 -2.21 -9.92 -13.25
CA THR A 56 -3.06 -9.40 -14.34
C THR A 56 -2.24 -8.58 -15.35
N LEU A 57 -1.26 -7.79 -14.89
CA LEU A 57 -0.35 -7.03 -15.77
C LEU A 57 0.61 -7.93 -16.57
N ARG A 58 1.05 -9.07 -16.00
CA ARG A 58 1.95 -10.01 -16.68
C ARG A 58 1.26 -10.80 -17.80
N LYS A 59 -0.06 -11.00 -17.72
CA LYS A 59 -0.85 -11.72 -18.73
C LYS A 59 -1.28 -10.76 -19.84
N THR A 60 -0.36 -10.42 -20.73
CA THR A 60 -0.56 -9.43 -21.81
C THR A 60 -1.55 -9.86 -22.90
N LYS A 61 -1.82 -11.17 -23.07
CA LYS A 61 -2.68 -11.67 -24.16
C LYS A 61 -4.18 -11.63 -23.85
N THR A 62 -4.59 -11.78 -22.59
CA THR A 62 -6.00 -11.76 -22.18
C THR A 62 -6.13 -11.11 -20.81
N PHE A 63 -6.60 -9.87 -20.79
CA PHE A 63 -6.95 -9.19 -19.55
C PHE A 63 -8.10 -9.95 -18.87
N LYS A 64 -7.89 -10.32 -17.61
CA LYS A 64 -8.94 -10.92 -16.77
C LYS A 64 -8.83 -10.35 -15.36
N TRP A 65 -9.83 -9.56 -14.99
CA TRP A 65 -10.05 -9.19 -13.59
C TRP A 65 -10.83 -10.33 -12.92
N ASP A 66 -10.14 -11.16 -12.14
CA ASP A 66 -10.75 -12.32 -11.49
C ASP A 66 -11.18 -12.02 -10.05
N ALA A 67 -11.82 -13.00 -9.40
CA ALA A 67 -12.28 -12.88 -8.02
C ALA A 67 -11.14 -12.59 -7.03
N SER A 68 -9.91 -13.03 -7.31
CA SER A 68 -8.74 -12.75 -6.48
C SER A 68 -8.35 -11.27 -6.57
N CYS A 69 -8.36 -10.71 -7.78
CA CYS A 69 -8.14 -9.28 -7.99
C CYS A 69 -9.23 -8.44 -7.31
N GLN A 70 -10.50 -8.83 -7.45
CA GLN A 70 -11.62 -8.11 -6.83
C GLN A 70 -11.51 -8.08 -5.31
N ARG A 71 -11.27 -9.24 -4.69
CA ARG A 71 -11.10 -9.34 -3.24
C ARG A 71 -9.92 -8.51 -2.75
N ALA A 72 -8.76 -8.61 -3.41
CA ALA A 72 -7.59 -7.82 -3.03
C ALA A 72 -7.81 -6.30 -3.17
N PHE A 73 -8.63 -5.89 -4.14
CA PHE A 73 -8.99 -4.49 -4.32
C PHE A 73 -9.92 -3.97 -3.22
N GLU A 74 -10.89 -4.77 -2.80
CA GLU A 74 -11.77 -4.45 -1.66
C GLU A 74 -10.99 -4.41 -0.34
N GLU A 75 -10.17 -5.43 -0.06
CA GLU A 75 -9.31 -5.47 1.12
C GLU A 75 -8.34 -4.27 1.17
N LEU A 76 -7.83 -3.85 0.01
CA LEU A 76 -7.00 -2.64 -0.10
C LEU A 76 -7.81 -1.40 0.28
N LYS A 77 -9.04 -1.24 -0.22
CA LYS A 77 -9.88 -0.08 0.13
C LYS A 77 -10.18 -0.03 1.62
N ASP A 78 -10.57 -1.15 2.22
CA ASP A 78 -10.85 -1.24 3.64
C ASP A 78 -9.61 -0.89 4.48
N TYR A 79 -8.45 -1.41 4.08
CA TYR A 79 -7.18 -1.08 4.72
C TYR A 79 -6.86 0.43 4.63
N LEU A 80 -7.19 1.07 3.51
CA LEU A 80 -6.90 2.49 3.29
C LEU A 80 -7.75 3.43 4.16
N VAL A 81 -8.93 2.99 4.63
CA VAL A 81 -9.78 3.77 5.53
C VAL A 81 -9.15 3.89 6.92
N GLY A 82 -8.42 2.87 7.36
CA GLY A 82 -7.79 2.80 8.68
C GLY A 82 -6.28 3.08 8.67
N LEU A 83 -5.76 3.87 7.73
CA LEU A 83 -4.31 4.08 7.62
C LEU A 83 -3.73 4.74 8.89
N PRO A 84 -2.62 4.21 9.43
CA PRO A 84 -1.98 4.79 10.60
C PRO A 84 -1.25 6.10 10.24
N LEU A 85 -1.14 6.97 11.25
CA LEU A 85 -0.21 8.10 11.23
C LEU A 85 1.22 7.58 11.35
N LEU A 86 2.12 7.99 10.45
CA LEU A 86 3.53 7.65 10.57
C LEU A 86 4.24 8.67 11.44
N VAL A 87 5.10 8.22 12.35
CA VAL A 87 5.85 9.14 13.21
C VAL A 87 7.07 9.69 12.47
N LYS A 88 7.37 10.98 12.68
CA LYS A 88 8.60 11.59 12.16
C LYS A 88 9.77 11.21 13.09
N PRO A 89 10.83 10.55 12.59
CA PRO A 89 12.01 10.29 13.39
C PRO A 89 12.79 11.58 13.65
N SER A 90 13.38 11.69 14.84
CA SER A 90 14.29 12.76 15.24
C SER A 90 15.76 12.34 15.08
N PRO A 91 16.69 13.29 14.83
CA PRO A 91 18.11 12.98 14.86
C PRO A 91 18.51 12.38 16.21
N GLY A 92 19.18 11.23 16.19
CA GLY A 92 19.56 10.48 17.39
C GLY A 92 18.60 9.36 17.79
N ASP A 93 17.39 9.28 17.21
CA ASP A 93 16.47 8.18 17.46
C ASP A 93 17.07 6.85 16.97
N THR A 94 17.01 5.81 17.79
CA THR A 94 17.28 4.44 17.35
C THR A 94 16.06 3.90 16.62
N LEU A 95 16.28 3.42 15.39
CA LEU A 95 15.24 2.88 14.53
C LEU A 95 15.46 1.39 14.31
N TYR A 96 14.38 0.63 14.40
CA TYR A 96 14.36 -0.82 14.23
C TYR A 96 13.79 -1.17 12.86
N LEU A 97 14.49 -2.03 12.12
CA LEU A 97 14.02 -2.53 10.84
C LEU A 97 13.47 -3.94 11.01
N TYR A 98 12.15 -4.09 10.81
CA TYR A 98 11.52 -5.40 10.75
C TYR A 98 11.37 -5.83 9.30
N LEU A 99 11.78 -7.06 9.02
CA LEU A 99 11.74 -7.66 7.69
C LEU A 99 10.78 -8.83 7.67
N SER A 100 10.06 -8.97 6.56
CA SER A 100 9.23 -10.14 6.27
C SER A 100 9.45 -10.54 4.82
N ALA A 101 9.76 -11.82 4.59
CA ALA A 101 10.02 -12.34 3.26
C ALA A 101 9.13 -13.56 3.00
N THR A 102 8.56 -13.60 1.81
CA THR A 102 7.86 -14.76 1.24
C THR A 102 8.53 -15.11 -0.10
N LEU A 103 8.15 -16.24 -0.71
CA LEU A 103 8.65 -16.62 -2.02
C LEU A 103 8.35 -15.59 -3.13
N GLN A 104 7.38 -14.69 -2.93
CA GLN A 104 6.88 -13.78 -3.96
C GLN A 104 7.14 -12.30 -3.65
N ALA A 105 7.41 -11.95 -2.39
CA ALA A 105 7.59 -10.56 -1.97
C ALA A 105 8.47 -10.45 -0.73
N VAL A 106 9.24 -9.37 -0.67
CA VAL A 106 9.93 -8.90 0.54
C VAL A 106 9.26 -7.61 0.99
N SER A 107 9.09 -7.44 2.29
CA SER A 107 8.52 -6.26 2.92
C SER A 107 9.36 -5.86 4.11
N SER A 108 9.44 -4.55 4.35
CA SER A 108 10.12 -4.00 5.51
C SER A 108 9.29 -2.89 6.14
N VAL A 109 9.45 -2.70 7.45
CA VAL A 109 8.92 -1.55 8.17
C VAL A 109 9.98 -1.03 9.12
N LEU A 110 10.15 0.29 9.13
CA LEU A 110 11.02 0.99 10.05
C LEU A 110 10.17 1.48 11.21
N ILE A 111 10.53 1.08 12.44
CA ILE A 111 9.79 1.39 13.66
C ILE A 111 10.71 2.15 14.61
N ARG A 112 10.15 3.15 15.29
CA ARG A 112 10.74 3.74 16.49
C ARG A 112 9.98 3.18 17.69
N GLU A 113 10.69 2.59 18.64
CA GLU A 113 10.10 2.26 19.93
C GLU A 113 10.01 3.53 20.78
N GLU A 114 8.84 3.80 21.34
CA GLU A 114 8.72 4.78 22.40
C GLU A 114 8.89 4.03 23.72
N GLU A 115 9.92 4.37 24.50
CA GLU A 115 10.04 3.87 25.87
C GLU A 115 8.77 4.29 26.62
N ARG A 116 7.97 3.29 26.97
CA ARG A 116 6.77 3.49 27.78
C ARG A 116 7.23 3.93 29.17
N LYS A 117 7.23 5.24 29.43
CA LYS A 117 7.32 5.79 30.78
C LYS A 117 6.06 5.47 31.57
#